data_AF-B4MQH9-F1
#
_entry.id   AF-B4MQH9-F1
#
_cell.length_a   1.000
_cell.length_b   1.000
_cell.length_c   1.000
_cell.angle_alpha   90.00
_cell.angle_beta   90.00
_cell.angle_gamma   90.00
#
_symmetry.space_group_name_H-M   'P 1'
#
loop_
_entity.id
_entity.type
_entity.pdbx_description
1 polymer ?
#
loop_
_entity_poly.entity_id
_entity_poly.type
_entity_poly.pdbx_seq_one_letter_code
_entity_poly.pdbx_strand_id
1 'polypeptide(L)'
;TWAETCGTNLRIYRNTHAIVHYILRKHNIFRNIVAGRYLHKFPPSGRMLTMEWSTELARIAEWAAKRCTISPPTECISTVQYRNPGFNAAYNKFKGDQDILKIVKSQLQSWYRENQWARAKSIENGVSKDSREIRHFLQLIIGEVDRIGCAISRYTKEEWNHQLLVCIYSDSMKDFKKPVYQIDNKPASHCKCGVNQQFQNLCSRRESSNLENTEKKHDSDLDMVELNTTKN
;
A
#
# COMPACT_ATOMS: atom_id res chain seq x y z
N THR A 1 22.93 6.15 7.05
CA THR A 1 23.85 6.52 5.94
C THR A 1 23.42 5.78 4.67
N TRP A 2 24.10 5.94 3.54
CA TRP A 2 23.85 5.14 2.33
C TRP A 2 24.54 3.78 2.44
N ALA A 3 23.99 2.76 1.78
CA ALA A 3 24.68 1.48 1.64
C ALA A 3 25.90 1.63 0.71
N GLU A 4 26.99 0.93 1.01
CA GLU A 4 28.23 0.96 0.23
C GLU A 4 28.04 0.48 -1.22
N THR A 5 27.01 -0.33 -1.46
CA THR A 5 26.66 -0.92 -2.76
C THR A 5 25.94 0.03 -3.72
N CYS A 6 25.63 1.25 -3.29
CA CYS A 6 24.81 2.23 -4.01
C CYS A 6 25.51 2.89 -5.22
N GLY A 7 26.83 2.82 -5.33
CA GLY A 7 27.58 3.54 -6.37
C GLY A 7 27.80 5.01 -6.01
N THR A 8 27.67 5.91 -6.99
CA THR A 8 28.01 7.34 -6.86
C THR A 8 26.80 8.25 -7.13
N ASN A 9 26.98 9.58 -7.03
CA ASN A 9 25.93 10.60 -7.29
C ASN A 9 24.65 10.38 -6.47
N LEU A 10 24.82 9.98 -5.20
CA LEU A 10 23.76 9.57 -4.30
C LEU A 10 22.87 10.74 -3.91
N ARG A 11 21.57 10.65 -4.21
CA ARG A 11 20.60 11.70 -3.89
C ARG A 11 19.26 11.14 -3.47
N ILE A 12 18.71 11.69 -2.38
CA ILE A 12 17.27 11.57 -2.06
C ILE A 12 16.55 12.76 -2.69
N TYR A 13 15.48 12.48 -3.41
CA TYR A 13 14.58 13.53 -3.86
C TYR A 13 13.57 13.87 -2.77
N ARG A 14 13.43 15.17 -2.50
CA ARG A 14 12.47 15.67 -1.53
C ARG A 14 11.06 15.31 -1.99
N ASN A 15 10.25 14.80 -1.06
CA ASN A 15 8.82 14.62 -1.23
C ASN A 15 8.12 15.99 -1.29
N THR A 16 8.11 16.61 -2.47
CA THR A 16 7.36 17.84 -2.71
C THR A 16 5.86 17.54 -2.68
N HIS A 17 5.04 18.58 -2.47
CA HIS A 17 3.59 18.44 -2.50
C HIS A 17 3.09 17.79 -3.80
N ALA A 18 3.70 18.14 -4.95
CA ALA A 18 3.35 17.57 -6.25
C ALA A 18 3.61 16.05 -6.33
N ILE A 19 4.77 15.58 -5.83
CA ILE A 19 5.12 14.14 -5.83
C ILE A 19 4.19 13.38 -4.90
N VAL A 20 4.03 13.85 -3.66
CA VAL A 20 3.16 13.22 -2.65
C VAL A 20 1.74 13.12 -3.16
N HIS A 21 1.17 14.24 -3.65
CA HIS A 21 -0.18 14.28 -4.18
C HIS A 21 -0.35 13.33 -5.37
N TYR A 22 0.64 13.28 -6.29
CA TYR A 22 0.58 12.38 -7.43
C TYR A 22 0.57 10.90 -7.02
N ILE A 23 1.50 10.50 -6.14
CA ILE A 23 1.58 9.13 -5.62
C ILE A 23 0.27 8.75 -4.94
N LEU A 24 -0.20 9.58 -4.00
CA LEU A 24 -1.40 9.31 -3.22
C LEU A 24 -2.65 9.21 -4.10
N ARG A 25 -2.82 10.16 -5.03
CA ARG A 25 -3.93 10.18 -5.97
C ARG A 25 -3.92 8.92 -6.86
N LYS A 26 -2.75 8.49 -7.34
CA LYS A 26 -2.64 7.28 -8.15
C LYS A 26 -3.00 6.01 -7.38
N HIS A 27 -2.56 5.88 -6.14
CA HIS A 27 -2.97 4.77 -5.26
C HIS A 27 -4.48 4.73 -5.10
N ASN A 28 -5.12 5.86 -4.77
CA ASN A 28 -6.57 5.92 -4.60
C ASN A 28 -7.34 5.68 -5.91
N ILE A 29 -6.84 6.13 -7.07
CA ILE A 29 -7.42 5.79 -8.38
C ILE A 29 -7.40 4.27 -8.59
N PHE A 30 -6.26 3.62 -8.39
CA PHE A 30 -6.11 2.18 -8.59
C PHE A 30 -7.05 1.38 -7.67
N ARG A 31 -7.11 1.75 -6.38
CA ARG A 31 -8.00 1.15 -5.38
C ARG A 31 -9.46 1.34 -5.76
N ASN A 32 -9.86 2.54 -6.16
CA ASN A 32 -11.24 2.87 -6.53
C ASN A 32 -11.71 2.08 -7.77
N ILE A 33 -10.83 1.89 -8.74
CA ILE A 33 -11.10 1.09 -9.95
C ILE A 33 -11.37 -0.37 -9.57
N VAL A 34 -10.54 -0.96 -8.71
CA VAL A 34 -10.69 -2.35 -8.27
C VAL A 34 -11.93 -2.53 -7.40
N ALA A 35 -12.10 -1.68 -6.38
CA ALA A 35 -13.24 -1.74 -5.46
C ALA A 35 -14.59 -1.57 -6.17
N GLY A 36 -14.63 -0.76 -7.24
CA GLY A 36 -15.83 -0.50 -8.05
C GLY A 36 -16.12 -1.53 -9.15
N ARG A 37 -15.37 -2.63 -9.25
CA ARG A 37 -15.54 -3.65 -10.30
C ARG A 37 -15.35 -3.13 -11.74
N TYR A 38 -14.59 -2.04 -11.93
CA TYR A 38 -14.23 -1.55 -13.27
C TYR A 38 -13.21 -2.47 -13.98
N LEU A 39 -12.52 -3.31 -13.21
CA LEU A 39 -11.81 -4.47 -13.73
C LEU A 39 -12.68 -5.70 -13.48
N HIS A 40 -13.49 -6.08 -14.48
CA HIS A 40 -14.54 -7.11 -14.35
C HIS A 40 -14.09 -8.48 -13.80
N LYS A 41 -12.79 -8.80 -13.88
CA LYS A 41 -12.20 -10.03 -13.35
C LYS A 41 -11.98 -10.05 -11.82
N PHE A 42 -12.18 -8.92 -11.14
CA PHE A 42 -12.10 -8.81 -9.69
C PHE A 42 -13.49 -8.50 -9.11
N PRO A 43 -13.84 -9.10 -7.97
CA PRO A 43 -15.10 -8.79 -7.29
C PRO A 43 -15.07 -7.37 -6.69
N PRO A 44 -16.24 -6.74 -6.46
CA PRO A 44 -16.30 -5.47 -5.74
C PRO A 44 -15.76 -5.60 -4.31
N SER A 45 -15.32 -4.48 -3.73
CA SER A 45 -14.90 -4.43 -2.33
C SER A 45 -15.97 -3.78 -1.46
N GLY A 46 -16.42 -4.48 -0.43
CA GLY A 46 -17.31 -3.95 0.59
C GLY A 46 -16.67 -2.90 1.49
N ARG A 47 -15.34 -2.97 1.70
CA ARG A 47 -14.59 -2.05 2.56
C ARG A 47 -13.16 -1.86 2.07
N MET A 48 -12.94 -0.80 1.28
CA MET A 48 -11.62 -0.40 0.79
C MET A 48 -11.29 0.99 1.34
N LEU A 49 -10.32 1.10 2.25
CA LEU A 49 -9.98 2.36 2.89
C LEU A 49 -9.34 3.35 1.90
N THR A 50 -9.62 4.64 2.08
CA THR A 50 -8.90 5.72 1.38
C THR A 50 -7.47 5.76 1.90
N MET A 51 -6.50 5.69 0.99
CA MET A 51 -5.09 5.84 1.30
C MET A 51 -4.77 7.29 1.65
N GLU A 52 -4.03 7.51 2.74
CA GLU A 52 -3.50 8.81 3.16
C GLU A 52 -1.98 8.78 3.35
N TRP A 53 -1.34 9.94 3.26
CA TRP A 53 0.11 10.04 3.40
C TRP A 53 0.53 10.02 4.88
N SER A 54 1.56 9.23 5.20
CA SER A 54 2.20 9.20 6.51
C SER A 54 3.65 9.66 6.41
N THR A 55 3.99 10.71 7.15
CA THR A 55 5.36 11.23 7.26
C THR A 55 6.31 10.23 7.93
N GLU A 56 5.83 9.47 8.91
CA GLU A 56 6.59 8.41 9.57
C GLU A 56 7.00 7.31 8.58
N LEU A 57 6.04 6.66 7.91
CA LEU A 57 6.31 5.69 6.84
C LEU A 57 7.21 6.26 5.73
N ALA A 58 7.09 7.55 5.39
CA ALA A 58 7.95 8.18 4.38
C ALA A 58 9.41 8.31 4.86
N ARG A 59 9.63 8.51 6.16
CA ARG A 59 10.97 8.50 6.77
C ARG A 59 11.61 7.12 6.67
N ILE A 60 10.83 6.07 6.93
CA ILE A 60 11.26 4.67 6.81
C ILE A 60 11.56 4.34 5.34
N ALA A 61 10.70 4.79 4.42
CA ALA A 61 10.94 4.67 2.99
C ALA A 61 12.24 5.34 2.55
N GLU A 62 12.60 6.49 3.13
CA GLU A 62 13.87 7.17 2.86
C GLU A 62 15.07 6.30 3.27
N TRP A 63 15.02 5.68 4.45
CA TRP A 63 16.07 4.74 4.90
C TRP A 63 16.14 3.52 3.99
N ALA A 64 15.00 2.96 3.61
CA ALA A 64 14.96 1.84 2.67
C ALA A 64 15.51 2.21 1.28
N ALA A 65 15.20 3.42 0.77
CA ALA A 65 15.69 3.91 -0.51
C ALA A 65 17.23 4.17 -0.51
N LYS A 66 17.82 4.41 0.66
CA LYS A 66 19.28 4.52 0.84
C LYS A 66 20.03 3.18 0.77
N ARG A 67 19.32 2.06 0.65
CA ARG A 67 19.90 0.72 0.39
C ARG A 67 20.12 0.41 -1.09
N CYS A 68 19.57 1.23 -2.00
CA CYS A 68 19.74 1.07 -3.46
C CYS A 68 19.40 -0.33 -3.99
N THR A 69 18.43 -0.99 -3.35
CA THR A 69 17.94 -2.33 -3.69
C THR A 69 16.42 -2.35 -3.61
N ILE A 70 15.81 -3.19 -4.45
CA ILE A 70 14.37 -3.47 -4.43
C ILE A 70 14.00 -4.55 -3.43
N SER A 71 14.98 -5.23 -2.84
CA SER A 71 14.70 -6.22 -1.80
C SER A 71 14.18 -5.52 -0.55
N PRO A 72 13.08 -5.99 0.05
CA PRO A 72 12.59 -5.48 1.32
C PRO A 72 13.71 -5.49 2.38
N PRO A 73 13.72 -4.52 3.31
CA PRO A 73 14.54 -4.63 4.51
C PRO A 73 14.16 -5.89 5.29
N THR A 74 15.17 -6.63 5.76
CA THR A 74 14.97 -7.83 6.59
C THR A 74 14.51 -7.47 7.99
N GLU A 75 14.85 -6.27 8.46
CA GLU A 75 14.55 -5.76 9.80
C GLU A 75 14.20 -4.26 9.74
N CYS A 76 13.67 -3.72 10.84
CA CYS A 76 13.61 -2.28 11.14
C CYS A 76 12.65 -1.43 10.28
N ILE A 77 11.55 -2.00 9.76
CA ILE A 77 10.48 -1.21 9.15
C ILE A 77 9.27 -1.02 10.05
N SER A 78 9.08 -1.86 11.08
CA SER A 78 7.97 -1.76 12.02
C SER A 78 8.10 -0.55 12.95
N THR A 79 6.95 0.01 13.33
CA THR A 79 6.85 1.10 14.32
C THR A 79 5.84 0.75 15.40
N VAL A 80 5.72 1.61 16.41
CA VAL A 80 4.71 1.49 17.46
C VAL A 80 3.30 1.45 16.85
N GLN A 81 3.06 2.28 15.82
CA GLN A 81 1.77 2.38 15.14
C GLN A 81 1.60 1.29 14.08
N TYR A 82 2.65 0.96 13.33
CA TYR A 82 2.59 0.05 12.19
C TYR A 82 3.45 -1.19 12.42
N ARG A 83 2.84 -2.24 12.98
CA ARG A 83 3.58 -3.43 13.41
C ARG A 83 4.08 -4.30 12.26
N ASN A 84 3.38 -4.34 11.12
CA ASN A 84 3.76 -5.19 9.98
C ASN A 84 3.71 -4.45 8.64
N PRO A 85 4.53 -3.39 8.45
CA PRO A 85 4.42 -2.53 7.29
C PRO A 85 4.65 -3.26 5.97
N GLY A 86 3.80 -2.95 4.98
CA GLY A 86 3.97 -3.41 3.62
C GLY A 86 5.10 -2.69 2.91
N PHE A 87 5.57 -3.27 1.80
CA PHE A 87 6.70 -2.77 1.03
C PHE A 87 6.46 -3.00 -0.46
N ASN A 88 6.59 -1.95 -1.26
CA ASN A 88 6.78 -2.04 -2.72
C ASN A 88 8.01 -1.23 -3.12
N ALA A 89 8.80 -1.77 -4.05
CA ALA A 89 9.89 -1.02 -4.66
C ALA A 89 10.00 -1.31 -6.16
N ALA A 90 10.51 -0.33 -6.91
CA ALA A 90 10.85 -0.49 -8.31
C ALA A 90 11.96 0.50 -8.66
N TYR A 91 12.85 0.09 -9.57
CA TYR A 91 13.80 1.01 -10.19
C TYR A 91 13.68 1.03 -11.70
N ASN A 92 14.10 2.14 -12.31
CA ASN A 92 14.41 2.21 -13.72
C ASN A 92 15.88 2.60 -13.89
N LYS A 93 16.53 2.02 -14.91
CA LYS A 93 17.86 2.42 -15.38
C LYS A 93 17.71 3.23 -16.66
N PHE A 94 18.48 4.31 -16.82
CA PHE A 94 18.45 5.15 -18.00
C PHE A 94 19.77 5.90 -18.21
N LYS A 95 20.00 6.39 -19.42
CA LYS A 95 21.10 7.31 -19.77
C LYS A 95 20.58 8.74 -19.83
N GLY A 96 21.48 9.69 -19.58
CA GLY A 96 21.18 11.12 -19.60
C GLY A 96 20.18 11.54 -18.52
N ASP A 97 19.63 12.73 -18.70
CA ASP A 97 18.64 13.30 -17.79
C ASP A 97 17.24 12.80 -18.08
N GLN A 98 16.48 12.53 -17.03
CA GLN A 98 15.08 12.14 -17.10
C GLN A 98 14.27 12.83 -16.01
N ASP A 99 13.06 13.25 -16.39
CA ASP A 99 12.06 13.76 -15.47
C ASP A 99 11.71 12.71 -14.41
N ILE A 100 11.79 13.12 -13.16
CA ILE A 100 11.58 12.25 -12.00
C ILE A 100 10.15 11.76 -11.98
N LEU A 101 9.19 12.66 -12.25
CA LEU A 101 7.77 12.32 -12.20
C LEU A 101 7.43 11.29 -13.27
N LYS A 102 7.93 11.44 -14.50
CA LYS A 102 7.78 10.47 -15.60
C LYS A 102 8.18 9.06 -15.16
N ILE A 103 9.31 8.92 -14.49
CA ILE A 103 9.78 7.62 -13.99
C ILE A 103 8.88 7.12 -12.84
N VAL A 104 8.48 7.98 -11.90
CA VAL A 104 7.49 7.62 -10.86
C VAL A 104 6.18 7.13 -11.49
N LYS A 105 5.68 7.77 -12.56
CA LYS A 105 4.47 7.30 -13.27
C LYS A 105 4.66 5.89 -13.81
N SER A 106 5.81 5.63 -14.43
CA SER A 106 6.16 4.32 -14.98
C SER A 106 6.18 3.24 -13.89
N GLN A 107 6.82 3.52 -12.75
CA GLN A 107 6.98 2.59 -11.63
C GLN A 107 5.63 2.25 -10.95
N LEU A 108 4.79 3.26 -10.68
CA LEU A 108 3.45 3.01 -10.16
C LEU A 108 2.60 2.22 -11.16
N GLN A 109 2.73 2.53 -12.44
CA GLN A 109 1.99 1.83 -13.49
C GLN A 109 2.47 0.38 -13.66
N SER A 110 3.75 0.09 -13.47
CA SER A 110 4.27 -1.29 -13.55
C SER A 110 3.70 -2.14 -12.42
N TRP A 111 3.69 -1.64 -11.17
CA TRP A 111 3.05 -2.33 -10.05
C TRP A 111 1.57 -2.60 -10.35
N TYR A 112 0.83 -1.60 -10.85
CA TYR A 112 -0.58 -1.79 -11.16
C TYR A 112 -0.83 -2.77 -12.32
N ARG A 113 0.03 -2.79 -13.34
CA ARG A 113 -0.12 -3.67 -14.53
C ARG A 113 -0.02 -5.16 -14.21
N GLU A 114 0.57 -5.53 -13.08
CA GLU A 114 0.56 -6.92 -12.61
C GLU A 114 -0.86 -7.47 -12.43
N ASN A 115 -1.88 -6.61 -12.33
CA ASN A 115 -3.28 -7.03 -12.37
C ASN A 115 -3.60 -7.95 -13.56
N GLN A 116 -2.89 -7.84 -14.69
CA GLN A 116 -3.09 -8.70 -15.87
C GLN A 116 -2.88 -10.20 -15.56
N TRP A 117 -2.09 -10.51 -14.52
CA TRP A 117 -1.83 -11.87 -14.06
C TRP A 117 -2.60 -12.25 -12.79
N ALA A 118 -3.27 -11.29 -12.14
CA ALA A 118 -4.15 -11.54 -11.01
C ALA A 118 -5.60 -11.81 -11.47
N ARG A 119 -6.32 -12.62 -10.69
CA ARG A 119 -7.73 -12.99 -10.88
C ARG A 119 -8.49 -12.86 -9.57
N ALA A 120 -9.80 -13.08 -9.57
CA ALA A 120 -10.61 -13.12 -8.35
C ALA A 120 -9.99 -14.01 -7.26
N LYS A 121 -9.52 -15.22 -7.61
CA LYS A 121 -8.90 -16.13 -6.63
C LYS A 121 -7.61 -15.56 -6.00
N SER A 122 -6.86 -14.75 -6.73
CA SER A 122 -5.65 -14.08 -6.21
C SER A 122 -5.96 -13.13 -5.05
N ILE A 123 -7.20 -12.62 -4.96
CA ILE A 123 -7.66 -11.80 -3.82
C ILE A 123 -7.75 -12.66 -2.57
N GLU A 124 -8.05 -13.95 -2.68
CA GLU A 124 -8.19 -14.84 -1.53
C GLU A 124 -6.88 -15.50 -1.12
N ASN A 125 -6.04 -15.90 -2.09
CA ASN A 125 -4.89 -16.77 -1.82
C ASN A 125 -3.55 -16.27 -2.36
N GLY A 126 -3.53 -15.11 -3.05
CA GLY A 126 -2.29 -14.55 -3.58
C GLY A 126 -1.68 -15.26 -4.78
N VAL A 127 -2.35 -16.29 -5.30
CA VAL A 127 -1.82 -17.09 -6.40
C VAL A 127 -2.05 -16.35 -7.71
N SER A 128 -0.99 -16.19 -8.50
CA SER A 128 -1.04 -15.59 -9.82
C SER A 128 -1.29 -16.61 -10.92
N LYS A 129 -1.68 -16.10 -12.09
CA LYS A 129 -1.62 -16.86 -13.33
C LYS A 129 -0.16 -17.10 -13.73
N ASP A 130 0.18 -18.33 -14.09
CA ASP A 130 1.48 -18.73 -14.65
C ASP A 130 2.69 -18.33 -13.77
N SER A 131 2.50 -18.31 -12.45
CA SER A 131 3.53 -17.93 -11.46
C SER A 131 4.18 -16.56 -11.71
N ARG A 132 3.45 -15.63 -12.34
CA ARG A 132 3.90 -14.25 -12.56
C ARG A 132 3.85 -13.43 -11.27
N GLU A 133 4.68 -12.40 -11.19
CA GLU A 133 4.65 -11.46 -10.05
C GLU A 133 3.32 -10.68 -10.03
N ILE A 134 2.69 -10.63 -8.85
CA ILE A 134 1.45 -9.87 -8.58
C ILE A 134 1.46 -9.18 -7.21
N ARG A 135 2.49 -9.38 -6.39
CA ARG A 135 2.52 -8.92 -5.00
C ARG A 135 2.50 -7.41 -4.91
N HIS A 136 3.10 -6.69 -5.87
CA HIS A 136 3.03 -5.23 -5.86
C HIS A 136 1.61 -4.75 -6.11
N PHE A 137 0.92 -5.35 -7.08
CA PHE A 137 -0.50 -5.08 -7.32
C PHE A 137 -1.35 -5.39 -6.09
N LEU A 138 -1.21 -6.56 -5.49
CA LEU A 138 -2.01 -6.94 -4.32
C LEU A 138 -1.77 -6.00 -3.13
N GLN A 139 -0.51 -5.60 -2.86
CA GLN A 139 -0.18 -4.62 -1.82
C GLN A 139 -0.85 -3.26 -2.04
N LEU A 140 -1.00 -2.80 -3.30
CA LEU A 140 -1.69 -1.55 -3.62
C LEU A 140 -3.17 -1.56 -3.19
N ILE A 141 -3.80 -2.73 -3.20
CA ILE A 141 -5.25 -2.90 -3.09
C ILE A 141 -5.69 -3.58 -1.79
N ILE A 142 -4.82 -3.69 -0.79
CA ILE A 142 -5.22 -4.24 0.51
C ILE A 142 -6.29 -3.35 1.13
N GLY A 143 -7.47 -3.90 1.43
CA GLY A 143 -8.65 -3.16 1.88
C GLY A 143 -8.38 -2.33 3.13
N GLU A 144 -7.76 -2.95 4.14
CA GLU A 144 -7.49 -2.37 5.47
C GLU A 144 -6.27 -1.43 5.51
N VAL A 145 -5.48 -1.33 4.43
CA VAL A 145 -4.33 -0.42 4.37
C VAL A 145 -4.77 0.99 3.98
N ASP A 146 -4.51 1.94 4.88
CA ASP A 146 -4.95 3.33 4.82
C ASP A 146 -3.82 4.36 4.91
N ARG A 147 -2.57 3.94 5.13
CA ARG A 147 -1.41 4.82 5.20
C ARG A 147 -0.30 4.35 4.27
N ILE A 148 0.33 5.32 3.63
CA ILE A 148 1.50 5.11 2.79
C ILE A 148 2.52 6.22 3.01
N GLY A 149 3.80 5.88 2.96
CA GLY A 149 4.86 6.85 2.78
C GLY A 149 5.90 6.31 1.83
N CYS A 150 6.38 7.15 0.92
CA CYS A 150 7.34 6.76 -0.11
C CYS A 150 8.57 7.68 -0.11
N ALA A 151 9.65 7.19 -0.69
CA ALA A 151 10.85 7.97 -0.97
C ALA A 151 11.44 7.58 -2.32
N ILE A 152 12.16 8.53 -2.93
CA ILE A 152 12.80 8.36 -4.22
C ILE A 152 14.29 8.61 -4.06
N SER A 153 15.12 7.64 -4.41
CA SER A 153 16.56 7.80 -4.53
C SER A 153 17.01 7.78 -5.99
N ARG A 154 18.08 8.52 -6.29
CA ARG A 154 18.81 8.45 -7.55
C ARG A 154 20.29 8.31 -7.27
N TYR A 155 20.92 7.46 -8.08
CA TYR A 155 22.33 7.08 -7.95
C TYR A 155 22.84 6.59 -9.29
N THR A 156 24.16 6.63 -9.48
CA THR A 156 24.82 6.11 -10.67
C THR A 156 25.56 4.83 -10.30
N LYS A 157 25.30 3.76 -11.05
CA LYS A 157 25.95 2.46 -10.89
C LYS A 157 26.15 1.83 -12.27
N GLU A 158 27.35 1.32 -12.53
CA GLU A 158 27.69 0.67 -13.82
C GLU A 158 27.38 1.58 -15.03
N GLU A 159 27.71 2.88 -14.96
CA GLU A 159 27.43 3.89 -16.00
C GLU A 159 25.93 4.18 -16.26
N TRP A 160 25.02 3.64 -15.46
CA TRP A 160 23.58 3.90 -15.56
C TRP A 160 23.07 4.75 -14.41
N ASN A 161 22.25 5.74 -14.74
CA ASN A 161 21.43 6.42 -13.75
C ASN A 161 20.29 5.50 -13.33
N HIS A 162 20.15 5.32 -12.03
CA HIS A 162 19.06 4.57 -11.42
C HIS A 162 18.14 5.53 -10.70
N GLN A 163 16.83 5.37 -10.86
CA GLN A 163 15.85 5.98 -9.97
C GLN A 163 15.06 4.87 -9.30
N LEU A 164 15.13 4.79 -7.98
CA LEU A 164 14.44 3.82 -7.15
C LEU A 164 13.31 4.53 -6.40
N LEU A 165 12.09 4.03 -6.56
CA LEU A 165 10.94 4.39 -5.72
C LEU A 165 10.71 3.27 -4.72
N VAL A 166 10.65 3.62 -3.43
CA VAL A 166 10.27 2.72 -2.35
C VAL A 166 9.03 3.30 -1.67
N CYS A 167 8.02 2.46 -1.43
CA CYS A 167 6.81 2.80 -0.68
C CYS A 167 6.61 1.81 0.46
N ILE A 168 6.37 2.34 1.65
CA ILE A 168 6.06 1.62 2.89
C ILE A 168 4.59 1.88 3.23
N TYR A 169 3.86 0.83 3.58
CA TYR A 169 2.41 0.84 3.83
C TYR A 169 2.11 0.53 5.30
N SER A 170 0.97 0.97 5.84
CA SER A 170 0.60 0.70 7.24
C SER A 170 0.55 -0.78 7.61
N ASP A 171 0.22 -1.64 6.65
CA ASP A 171 0.19 -3.08 6.83
C ASP A 171 0.56 -3.82 5.53
N SER A 172 0.72 -5.13 5.64
CA SER A 172 1.06 -6.06 4.57
C SER A 172 0.13 -7.26 4.55
N MET A 173 0.15 -8.02 3.46
CA MET A 173 -0.55 -9.31 3.43
C MET A 173 0.18 -10.31 4.32
N LYS A 174 -0.55 -10.95 5.24
CA LYS A 174 -0.03 -12.02 6.10
C LYS A 174 -0.55 -13.38 5.66
N ASP A 175 0.26 -14.09 4.87
CA ASP A 175 0.06 -15.49 4.46
C ASP A 175 -1.34 -15.81 3.92
N PHE A 176 -2.06 -14.81 3.38
CA PHE A 176 -3.43 -14.96 2.90
C PHE A 176 -4.41 -15.60 3.90
N LYS A 177 -4.20 -15.39 5.21
CA LYS A 177 -5.17 -15.79 6.26
C LYS A 177 -6.51 -15.07 6.11
N LYS A 178 -6.50 -13.92 5.43
CA LYS A 178 -7.68 -13.16 5.02
C LYS A 178 -7.53 -12.75 3.55
N PRO A 179 -8.66 -12.55 2.84
CA PRO A 179 -8.62 -11.94 1.52
C PRO A 179 -7.95 -10.56 1.55
N VAL A 180 -7.37 -10.16 0.41
CA VAL A 180 -6.71 -8.87 0.20
C VAL A 180 -7.66 -7.71 0.51
N TYR A 181 -8.95 -7.85 0.23
CA TYR A 181 -10.00 -6.93 0.68
C TYR A 181 -11.30 -7.68 0.95
N GLN A 182 -12.19 -7.08 1.73
CA GLN A 182 -13.52 -7.62 1.97
C GLN A 182 -14.34 -7.62 0.68
N ILE A 183 -14.74 -8.80 0.20
CA ILE A 183 -15.56 -8.98 -1.00
C ILE A 183 -17.02 -8.75 -0.66
N ASP A 184 -17.72 -7.98 -1.48
CA ASP A 184 -19.18 -7.77 -1.39
C ASP A 184 -19.77 -7.53 -2.79
N ASN A 185 -21.10 -7.62 -2.92
CA ASN A 185 -21.81 -7.30 -4.15
C ASN A 185 -21.89 -5.78 -4.41
N LYS A 186 -21.87 -4.96 -3.35
CA LYS A 186 -21.95 -3.50 -3.46
C LYS A 186 -20.63 -2.86 -2.98
N PRO A 187 -19.98 -2.03 -3.82
CA PRO A 187 -18.81 -1.27 -3.37
C PRO A 187 -19.11 -0.45 -2.13
N ALA A 188 -18.17 -0.43 -1.18
CA ALA A 188 -18.23 0.38 0.03
C ALA A 188 -19.44 0.10 0.95
N SER A 189 -20.13 -1.04 0.82
CA SER A 189 -21.29 -1.39 1.64
C SER A 189 -21.00 -1.53 3.13
N HIS A 190 -19.74 -1.79 3.49
CA HIS A 190 -19.26 -1.95 4.88
C HIS A 190 -18.44 -0.75 5.36
N CYS A 191 -18.44 0.37 4.62
CA CYS A 191 -17.85 1.62 5.10
C CYS A 191 -18.79 2.29 6.13
N LYS A 192 -18.32 2.45 7.36
CA LYS A 192 -19.10 2.97 8.50
C LYS A 192 -19.21 4.49 8.46
N CYS A 193 -18.19 5.17 7.96
CA CYS A 193 -18.14 6.64 7.92
C CYS A 193 -18.62 7.22 6.58
N GLY A 194 -19.30 6.42 5.77
CA GLY A 194 -19.68 6.73 4.40
C GLY A 194 -18.51 6.63 3.42
N VAL A 195 -18.71 7.14 2.22
CA VAL A 195 -17.75 7.05 1.10
C VAL A 195 -16.91 8.30 0.94
N ASN A 196 -15.78 8.17 0.25
CA ASN A 196 -14.97 9.30 -0.16
C ASN A 196 -15.65 10.06 -1.32
N GLN A 197 -15.73 11.39 -1.21
CA GLN A 197 -16.39 12.24 -2.20
C GLN A 197 -15.76 12.17 -3.60
N GLN A 198 -14.44 11.98 -3.70
CA GLN A 198 -13.73 11.90 -4.97
C GLN A 198 -13.60 10.46 -5.48
N PHE A 199 -13.60 9.49 -4.56
CA PHE A 199 -13.40 8.07 -4.83
C PHE A 199 -14.55 7.26 -4.24
N GLN A 200 -15.70 7.29 -4.90
CA GLN A 200 -16.98 6.81 -4.35
C GLN A 200 -17.01 5.31 -4.00
N ASN A 201 -16.05 4.51 -4.47
CA ASN A 201 -15.92 3.08 -4.10
C ASN A 201 -14.97 2.86 -2.92
N LEU A 202 -14.43 3.93 -2.34
CA LEU A 202 -13.56 3.89 -1.16
C LEU A 202 -14.29 4.45 0.04
N CYS A 203 -13.98 3.93 1.23
CA CYS A 203 -14.47 4.49 2.47
C CYS A 203 -13.93 5.91 2.67
N SER A 204 -14.70 6.74 3.38
CA SER A 204 -14.30 8.12 3.68
C SER A 204 -12.97 8.17 4.44
N ARG A 205 -12.31 9.34 4.43
CA ARG A 205 -11.06 9.56 5.20
C ARG A 205 -11.24 9.49 6.72
N ARG A 206 -12.47 9.47 7.21
CA ARG A 206 -12.79 9.30 8.65
C ARG A 206 -12.86 7.82 9.04
N GLU A 207 -12.92 6.92 8.07
CA GLU A 207 -12.84 5.49 8.30
C GLU A 207 -11.44 5.13 8.80
N SER A 208 -11.34 4.28 9.82
CA SER A 208 -10.07 3.78 10.35
C SER A 208 -10.05 2.26 10.37
N SER A 209 -8.88 1.69 10.10
CA SER A 209 -8.63 0.25 10.25
C SER A 209 -8.84 -0.25 11.69
N ASN A 210 -8.67 0.63 12.69
CA ASN A 210 -8.78 0.27 14.11
C ASN A 210 -10.21 0.24 14.67
N LEU A 211 -11.21 0.79 13.97
CA LEU A 211 -12.59 0.85 14.48
C LEU A 211 -13.20 -0.55 14.67
N GLU A 212 -12.75 -1.56 13.92
CA GLU A 212 -13.16 -2.95 14.14
C GLU A 212 -12.62 -3.55 15.44
N ASN A 213 -11.44 -3.10 15.90
CA ASN A 213 -10.88 -3.56 17.18
C ASN A 213 -11.55 -2.87 18.37
N THR A 214 -12.02 -1.63 18.20
CA THR A 214 -12.71 -0.90 19.26
C THR A 214 -14.11 -1.45 19.50
N GLU A 215 -14.85 -1.79 18.43
CA GLU A 215 -16.16 -2.43 18.56
C GLU A 215 -16.05 -3.85 19.14
N LYS A 216 -15.11 -4.69 18.67
CA LYS A 216 -14.90 -6.03 19.23
C LYS A 216 -14.45 -6.02 20.68
N LYS A 217 -13.64 -5.01 21.07
CA LYS A 217 -13.23 -4.83 22.46
C LYS A 217 -14.40 -4.37 23.33
N HIS A 218 -15.25 -3.49 22.79
CA HIS A 218 -16.46 -3.04 23.49
C HIS A 218 -17.46 -4.19 23.69
N ASP A 219 -17.68 -5.02 22.67
CA ASP A 219 -18.56 -6.19 22.72
C ASP A 219 -18.05 -7.23 23.74
N SER A 220 -16.73 -7.52 23.71
CA SER A 220 -16.13 -8.43 24.70
C SER A 220 -16.17 -7.89 26.13
N ASP A 221 -16.07 -6.57 26.30
CA ASP A 221 -16.17 -5.94 27.62
C ASP A 221 -17.62 -5.94 28.13
N LEU A 222 -18.62 -5.82 27.25
CA LEU A 222 -20.05 -5.92 27.58
C LEU A 222 -20.45 -7.35 27.98
N ASP A 223 -20.01 -8.36 27.22
CA ASP A 223 -20.27 -9.77 27.52
C ASP A 223 -19.70 -10.19 28.90
N MET A 224 -18.51 -9.68 29.26
CA MET A 224 -17.93 -9.93 30.57
C MET A 224 -18.67 -9.24 31.73
N VAL A 225 -19.33 -8.10 31.47
CA VAL A 225 -20.13 -7.40 32.49
C VAL A 225 -21.44 -8.16 32.73
N GLU A 226 -22.12 -8.63 31.68
CA GLU A 226 -23.38 -9.39 31.80
C GLU A 226 -23.21 -10.74 32.51
N LEU A 227 -22.09 -11.43 32.26
CA LEU A 227 -21.72 -12.69 32.94
C LEU A 227 -21.45 -12.52 34.44
N ASN A 228 -21.04 -11.33 34.89
CA ASN A 228 -20.80 -11.05 36.30
C ASN A 228 -22.07 -10.61 37.03
N THR A 229 -23.04 -9.99 36.34
CA THR A 229 -24.33 -9.59 36.93
C THR A 229 -25.31 -10.74 37.12
N THR A 230 -25.13 -11.86 36.41
CA THR A 230 -26.00 -13.05 36.53
C THR A 230 -25.54 -14.05 37.61
N LYS A 231 -24.40 -13.80 38.27
CA LYS A 231 -23.83 -14.65 39.32
C LYS A 231 -23.99 -14.10 40.75
N ASN A 232 -24.74 -13.02 40.95
CA ASN A 232 -25.08 -12.45 42.26
C ASN A 232 -26.58 -12.56 42.53
#